data_AF-A0A8T4E1M8-F1
#
_entry.id   AF-A0A8T4E1M8-F1
#
_cell.length_a   1.000
_cell.length_b   1.000
_cell.length_c   1.000
_cell.angle_alpha   90.00
_cell.angle_beta   90.00
_cell.angle_gamma   90.00
#
_symmetry.space_group_name_H-M   'P 1'
#
loop_
_entity.id
_entity.type
_entity.pdbx_description
1 polymer ?
#
loop_
_entity_poly.entity_id
_entity_poly.type
_entity_poly.pdbx_seq_one_letter_code
_entity_poly.pdbx_strand_id
1 'polypeptide(L)'
;MTRRSLFSQPQNVLLMCGEPDYPSVFGKLPSEGGILMGIIGSIDPCLGYISEQKPDLSMLFDINPYVTDYLNFRLGAIGEQKTGAEYWENLIALLRDPSKENFARCIKRDETYCDELLEIIKHGGRFHLWDEQRVDNEIRCGWASPQRYKRITALTGQKKLRIFQEDICSKGFDIAYGAADKSGLPINLVHLSNVLRYTLPEQRKGLYRNLEKGIEREILGRNCRIIEYDGFKTELNRPEVYLSMLGDAIEFGRNFVDPTLQKPPHTCQ
;
A
#
# COMPACT_ATOMS: atom_id res chain seq x y z
N MET A 1 -11.61 32.92 -20.90
CA MET A 1 -10.71 32.32 -19.88
C MET A 1 -10.84 30.82 -19.94
N THR A 2 -9.96 30.15 -20.68
CA THR A 2 -9.90 28.69 -20.80
C THR A 2 -9.28 28.13 -19.53
N ARG A 3 -10.02 27.30 -18.80
CA ARG A 3 -9.48 26.48 -17.71
C ARG A 3 -8.41 25.56 -18.31
N ARG A 4 -7.14 25.93 -18.16
CA ARG A 4 -6.03 25.01 -18.42
C ARG A 4 -6.17 23.88 -17.41
N SER A 5 -6.52 22.71 -17.94
CA SER A 5 -6.54 21.44 -17.24
C SER A 5 -5.21 21.23 -16.53
N LEU A 6 -5.23 21.13 -15.19
CA LEU A 6 -4.09 20.71 -14.38
C LEU A 6 -3.67 19.24 -14.65
N PHE A 7 -4.34 18.55 -15.59
CA PHE A 7 -4.05 17.18 -16.00
C PHE A 7 -3.24 17.09 -17.31
N SER A 8 -2.69 18.19 -17.83
CA SER A 8 -2.00 18.20 -19.13
C SER A 8 -0.55 17.72 -19.12
N GLN A 9 -0.09 17.10 -18.03
CA GLN A 9 1.13 16.31 -18.05
C GLN A 9 0.73 14.90 -17.62
N PRO A 10 1.08 13.84 -18.38
CA PRO A 10 0.96 12.49 -17.88
C PRO A 10 1.82 12.43 -16.63
N GLN A 11 1.21 12.61 -15.46
CA GLN A 11 1.86 12.30 -14.20
C GLN A 11 2.32 10.86 -14.36
N ASN A 12 3.62 10.63 -14.23
CA ASN A 12 4.21 9.30 -14.34
C ASN A 12 3.44 8.38 -13.38
N VAL A 13 2.48 7.63 -13.93
CA VAL A 13 1.74 6.66 -13.15
C VAL A 13 2.75 5.54 -12.92
N LEU A 14 3.33 5.52 -11.73
CA LEU A 14 4.21 4.43 -11.31
C LEU A 14 3.34 3.20 -11.08
N LEU A 15 3.10 2.46 -12.16
CA LEU A 15 2.38 1.18 -12.14
C LEU A 15 3.26 0.02 -11.64
N MET A 16 4.50 0.29 -11.24
CA MET A 16 5.50 -0.68 -10.78
C MET A 16 6.04 -0.36 -9.38
N CYS A 17 6.82 -1.28 -8.80
CA CYS A 17 7.47 -1.16 -7.48
C CYS A 17 8.26 0.15 -7.33
N GLY A 18 7.62 1.17 -6.75
CA GLY A 18 8.23 2.46 -6.42
C GLY A 18 9.03 2.44 -5.12
N GLU A 19 9.03 1.30 -4.42
CA GLU A 19 9.62 1.10 -3.10
C GLU A 19 10.47 -0.19 -3.14
N PRO A 20 11.57 -0.26 -3.90
CA PRO A 20 12.25 -1.52 -4.22
C PRO A 20 12.78 -2.28 -2.99
N ASP A 21 12.96 -1.59 -1.86
CA ASP A 21 13.44 -2.16 -0.60
C ASP A 21 12.30 -2.51 0.37
N TYR A 22 11.04 -2.48 -0.06
CA TYR A 22 9.90 -2.86 0.78
C TYR A 22 10.01 -4.23 1.47
N PRO A 23 10.72 -5.26 0.94
CA PRO A 23 10.92 -6.51 1.68
C PRO A 23 11.80 -6.36 2.92
N SER A 24 12.55 -5.26 3.07
CA SER A 24 13.45 -5.02 4.22
C SER A 24 12.75 -4.88 5.57
N VAL A 25 11.42 -4.66 5.55
CA VAL A 25 10.57 -4.61 6.74
C VAL A 25 9.83 -5.93 6.99
N PHE A 26 9.98 -6.93 6.13
CA PHE A 26 9.43 -8.26 6.38
C PHE A 26 10.06 -8.88 7.64
N GLY A 27 9.26 -9.59 8.43
CA GLY A 27 9.63 -10.06 9.76
C GLY A 27 9.62 -8.98 10.87
N LYS A 28 9.44 -7.70 10.54
CA LYS A 28 9.23 -6.61 11.52
C LYS A 28 7.79 -6.13 11.59
N LEU A 29 6.96 -6.56 10.62
CA LEU A 29 5.54 -6.25 10.57
C LEU A 29 4.82 -6.78 11.83
N PRO A 30 3.71 -6.14 12.24
CA PRO A 30 2.94 -6.59 13.39
C PRO A 30 2.39 -8.01 13.19
N SER A 31 1.97 -8.61 14.30
CA SER A 31 1.34 -9.92 14.33
C SER A 31 0.14 -10.03 13.38
N GLU A 32 -0.19 -11.26 13.01
CA GLU A 32 -1.26 -11.60 12.08
C GLU A 32 -2.62 -11.05 12.51
N GLY A 33 -3.49 -10.78 11.53
CA GLY A 33 -4.87 -10.33 11.75
C GLY A 33 -5.08 -8.82 11.82
N GLY A 34 -6.32 -8.42 12.10
CA GLY A 34 -6.76 -7.03 12.10
C GLY A 34 -6.89 -6.44 10.70
N ILE A 35 -6.87 -5.10 10.63
CA ILE A 35 -7.00 -4.34 9.40
C ILE A 35 -5.64 -3.82 8.96
N LEU A 36 -5.32 -4.03 7.68
CA LEU A 36 -4.30 -3.28 6.96
C LEU A 36 -5.01 -2.18 6.17
N MET A 37 -4.63 -0.93 6.38
CA MET A 37 -5.02 0.17 5.50
C MET A 37 -3.78 0.75 4.79
N GLY A 38 -3.91 1.16 3.54
CA GLY A 38 -2.77 1.75 2.86
C GLY A 38 -3.09 2.43 1.55
N ILE A 39 -2.17 3.29 1.10
CA ILE A 39 -2.21 3.86 -0.24
C ILE A 39 -1.71 2.84 -1.26
N ILE A 40 -2.31 2.78 -2.46
CA ILE A 40 -1.89 1.86 -3.53
C ILE A 40 -0.58 2.29 -4.19
N GLY A 41 -0.01 3.45 -3.82
CA GLY A 41 1.11 4.16 -4.47
C GLY A 41 2.18 3.30 -5.17
N SER A 42 2.45 2.09 -4.70
CA SER A 42 2.84 0.99 -5.58
C SER A 42 2.14 -0.35 -5.27
N ILE A 43 1.72 -1.08 -6.30
CA ILE A 43 0.94 -2.34 -6.18
C ILE A 43 1.73 -3.46 -5.50
N ASP A 44 2.99 -3.67 -5.89
CA ASP A 44 3.78 -4.81 -5.40
C ASP A 44 4.09 -4.72 -3.89
N PRO A 45 4.46 -3.54 -3.33
CA PRO A 45 4.52 -3.34 -1.88
C PRO A 45 3.20 -3.66 -1.17
N CYS A 46 2.06 -3.18 -1.68
CA CYS A 46 0.76 -3.47 -1.06
C CYS A 46 0.49 -4.99 -0.98
N LEU A 47 0.65 -5.71 -2.09
CA LEU A 47 0.50 -7.17 -2.12
C LEU A 47 1.54 -7.86 -1.21
N GLY A 48 2.75 -7.32 -1.18
CA GLY A 48 3.80 -7.66 -0.22
C GLY A 48 3.34 -7.67 1.22
N TYR A 49 2.94 -6.50 1.70
CA TYR A 49 2.51 -6.29 3.08
C TYR A 49 1.27 -7.10 3.43
N ILE A 50 0.29 -7.20 2.53
CA ILE A 50 -0.88 -8.06 2.73
C ILE A 50 -0.46 -9.53 2.91
N SER A 51 0.42 -10.02 2.04
CA SER A 51 0.85 -11.42 2.09
C SER A 51 1.67 -11.77 3.33
N GLU A 52 2.42 -10.80 3.84
CA GLU A 52 3.32 -10.95 4.98
C GLU A 52 2.59 -10.74 6.31
N GLN A 53 1.83 -9.66 6.45
CA GLN A 53 1.10 -9.31 7.67
C GLN A 53 -0.15 -10.15 7.90
N LYS A 54 -0.73 -10.74 6.84
CA LYS A 54 -1.93 -11.59 6.91
C LYS A 54 -3.11 -10.90 7.62
N PRO A 55 -3.59 -9.76 7.10
CA PRO A 55 -4.74 -9.07 7.68
C PRO A 55 -6.03 -9.87 7.51
N ASP A 56 -6.99 -9.65 8.40
CA ASP A 56 -8.38 -10.10 8.25
C ASP A 56 -9.14 -9.29 7.20
N LEU A 57 -8.74 -8.02 7.01
CA LEU A 57 -9.29 -7.09 6.04
C LEU A 57 -8.20 -6.15 5.52
N SER A 58 -8.08 -6.01 4.21
CA SER A 58 -7.19 -5.04 3.55
C SER A 58 -8.01 -3.95 2.90
N MET A 59 -7.69 -2.69 3.20
CA MET A 59 -8.36 -1.50 2.67
C MET A 59 -7.33 -0.63 1.97
N LEU A 60 -7.40 -0.60 0.64
CA LEU A 60 -6.44 0.10 -0.19
C LEU A 60 -7.08 1.34 -0.81
N PHE A 61 -6.38 2.46 -0.76
CA PHE A 61 -6.88 3.78 -1.17
C PHE A 61 -5.98 4.37 -2.24
N ASP A 62 -6.57 4.99 -3.26
CA ASP A 62 -5.83 5.86 -4.17
C ASP A 62 -6.78 6.90 -4.79
N ILE A 63 -6.31 8.13 -4.97
CA ILE A 63 -7.12 9.16 -5.65
C ILE A 63 -7.17 8.95 -7.16
N ASN A 64 -6.17 8.25 -7.71
CA ASN A 64 -6.01 8.07 -9.13
C ASN A 64 -6.83 6.85 -9.60
N PRO A 65 -7.88 7.06 -10.41
CA PRO A 65 -8.71 5.96 -10.92
C PRO A 65 -7.90 4.95 -11.74
N TYR A 66 -6.85 5.38 -12.44
CA TYR A 66 -6.01 4.47 -13.24
C TYR A 66 -5.25 3.48 -12.35
N VAL A 67 -4.82 3.91 -11.15
CA VAL A 67 -4.12 3.04 -10.20
C VAL A 67 -5.09 2.02 -9.59
N THR A 68 -6.30 2.47 -9.19
CA THR A 68 -7.31 1.56 -8.65
C THR A 68 -7.78 0.55 -9.69
N ASP A 69 -8.01 0.98 -10.93
CA ASP A 69 -8.48 0.12 -12.02
C ASP A 69 -7.37 -0.85 -12.47
N TYR A 70 -6.10 -0.41 -12.48
CA TYR A 70 -4.96 -1.30 -12.74
C TYR A 70 -4.76 -2.35 -11.64
N LEU A 71 -4.92 -1.98 -10.36
CA LEU A 71 -4.90 -2.97 -9.27
C LEU A 71 -6.04 -3.99 -9.41
N ASN A 72 -7.26 -3.55 -9.74
CA ASN A 72 -8.38 -4.45 -10.00
C ASN A 72 -8.08 -5.43 -11.15
N PHE A 73 -7.49 -4.95 -12.24
CA PHE A 73 -7.00 -5.78 -13.34
C PHE A 73 -5.98 -6.83 -12.86
N ARG A 74 -4.97 -6.39 -12.09
CA ARG A 74 -3.93 -7.26 -11.53
C ARG A 74 -4.53 -8.33 -10.61
N LEU A 75 -5.49 -7.98 -9.75
CA LEU A 75 -6.18 -8.93 -8.86
C LEU A 75 -7.05 -9.93 -9.63
N GLY A 76 -7.69 -9.49 -10.72
CA GLY A 76 -8.40 -10.36 -11.65
C GLY A 76 -7.47 -11.40 -12.27
N ALA A 77 -6.34 -10.95 -12.79
CA ALA A 77 -5.31 -11.84 -13.34
C ALA A 77 -4.76 -12.81 -12.28
N ILE A 78 -4.52 -12.36 -11.04
CA ILE A 78 -4.09 -13.25 -9.94
C ILE A 78 -5.12 -14.39 -9.69
N GLY A 79 -6.41 -14.09 -9.78
CA GLY A 79 -7.48 -15.07 -9.58
C GLY A 79 -7.56 -16.16 -10.66
N GLU A 80 -7.00 -15.93 -11.84
CA GLU A 80 -7.06 -16.85 -12.99
C GLU A 80 -5.90 -17.85 -13.03
N GLN A 81 -4.86 -17.65 -12.22
CA GLN A 81 -3.59 -18.40 -12.32
C GLN A 81 -3.35 -19.28 -11.09
N LYS A 82 -2.69 -20.43 -11.27
CA LYS A 82 -2.46 -21.39 -10.17
C LYS A 82 -1.26 -21.00 -9.32
N THR A 83 -0.27 -20.35 -9.90
CA THR A 83 0.98 -19.98 -9.23
C THR A 83 1.39 -18.53 -9.53
N GLY A 84 2.23 -17.96 -8.65
CA GLY A 84 2.80 -16.64 -8.89
C GLY A 84 3.72 -16.58 -10.11
N ALA A 85 4.39 -17.69 -10.45
CA ALA A 85 5.21 -17.80 -11.65
C ALA A 85 4.36 -17.69 -12.92
N GLU A 86 3.31 -18.51 -13.03
CA GLU A 86 2.33 -18.45 -14.14
C GLU A 86 1.72 -17.06 -14.28
N TYR A 87 1.39 -16.42 -13.15
CA TYR A 87 0.89 -15.06 -13.13
C TYR A 87 1.87 -14.05 -13.74
N TRP A 88 3.15 -14.10 -13.37
CA TRP A 88 4.13 -13.16 -13.93
C TRP A 88 4.40 -13.42 -15.40
N GLU A 89 4.50 -14.68 -15.82
CA GLU A 89 4.66 -15.04 -17.23
C GLU A 89 3.49 -14.50 -18.07
N ASN A 90 2.26 -14.70 -17.61
CA ASN A 90 1.06 -14.23 -18.31
C ASN A 90 0.90 -12.72 -18.25
N LEU A 91 1.22 -12.08 -17.12
CA LEU A 91 1.22 -10.62 -17.03
C LEU A 91 2.27 -10.02 -17.98
N ILE A 92 3.48 -10.55 -18.01
CA ILE A 92 4.52 -10.09 -18.95
C ILE A 92 4.07 -10.27 -20.40
N ALA A 93 3.46 -11.41 -20.74
CA ALA A 93 2.90 -11.63 -22.07
C ALA A 93 1.81 -10.60 -22.42
N LEU A 94 0.87 -10.36 -21.50
CA LEU A 94 -0.20 -9.37 -21.64
C LEU A 94 0.33 -7.93 -21.79
N LEU A 95 1.40 -7.57 -21.10
CA LEU A 95 1.98 -6.24 -21.19
C LEU A 95 2.89 -6.07 -22.42
N ARG A 96 3.45 -7.16 -22.96
CA ARG A 96 4.25 -7.17 -24.21
C ARG A 96 3.37 -7.07 -25.45
N ASP A 97 2.19 -7.68 -25.42
CA ASP A 97 1.19 -7.60 -26.49
C ASP A 97 -0.19 -7.28 -25.90
N PRO A 98 -0.41 -6.02 -25.49
CA PRO A 98 -1.65 -5.61 -24.86
C PRO A 98 -2.77 -5.52 -25.90
N SER A 99 -3.50 -6.62 -26.11
CA SER A 99 -4.73 -6.56 -26.88
C SER A 99 -5.83 -5.86 -26.09
N LYS A 100 -6.55 -4.94 -26.75
CA LYS A 100 -7.65 -4.13 -26.18
C LYS A 100 -8.74 -5.00 -25.54
N GLU A 101 -8.99 -6.19 -26.09
CA GLU A 101 -9.99 -7.15 -25.60
C GLU A 101 -9.66 -7.71 -24.21
N ASN A 102 -8.39 -7.98 -23.91
CA ASN A 102 -7.99 -8.52 -22.62
C ASN A 102 -8.14 -7.48 -21.49
N PHE A 103 -7.86 -6.20 -21.77
CA PHE A 103 -8.06 -5.11 -20.81
C PHE A 103 -9.54 -4.75 -20.62
N ALA A 104 -10.30 -4.64 -21.72
CA ALA A 104 -11.72 -4.30 -21.69
C ALA A 104 -12.56 -5.30 -20.89
N ARG A 105 -12.19 -6.60 -20.94
CA ARG A 105 -12.84 -7.66 -20.15
C ARG A 105 -12.71 -7.47 -18.64
N CYS A 106 -11.63 -6.85 -18.16
CA CYS A 106 -11.32 -6.75 -16.74
C CYS A 106 -11.80 -5.45 -16.08
N ILE A 107 -11.87 -4.34 -16.82
CA ILE A 107 -12.00 -3.01 -16.22
C ILE A 107 -13.42 -2.40 -16.34
N LYS A 108 -14.32 -2.97 -17.16
CA LYS A 108 -15.72 -2.48 -17.35
C LYS A 108 -15.82 -0.96 -17.60
N ARG A 109 -14.84 -0.38 -18.31
CA ARG A 109 -14.82 1.04 -18.72
C ARG A 109 -15.02 1.15 -20.23
N ASP A 110 -15.24 2.37 -20.72
CA ASP A 110 -15.32 2.61 -22.15
C ASP A 110 -13.96 2.39 -22.84
N GLU A 111 -14.02 2.28 -24.17
CA GLU A 111 -12.86 2.00 -25.01
C GLU A 111 -11.76 3.06 -24.94
N THR A 112 -12.12 4.34 -24.79
CA THR A 112 -11.15 5.44 -24.78
C THR A 112 -10.30 5.39 -23.50
N TYR A 113 -10.94 5.11 -22.37
CA TYR A 113 -10.26 4.90 -21.10
C TYR A 113 -9.29 3.71 -21.15
N CYS A 114 -9.69 2.62 -21.81
CA CYS A 114 -8.83 1.44 -21.96
C CYS A 114 -7.60 1.77 -22.80
N ASP A 115 -7.77 2.54 -23.88
CA ASP A 115 -6.67 2.99 -24.73
C ASP A 115 -5.70 3.90 -23.94
N GLU A 116 -6.21 4.83 -23.13
CA GLU A 116 -5.38 5.68 -22.26
C GLU A 116 -4.59 4.87 -21.22
N LEU A 117 -5.24 3.93 -20.53
CA LEU A 117 -4.57 3.09 -19.54
C LEU A 117 -3.48 2.22 -20.19
N LEU A 118 -3.74 1.69 -21.39
CA LEU A 118 -2.74 0.94 -22.16
C LEU A 118 -1.55 1.80 -22.54
N GLU A 119 -1.77 3.04 -22.96
CA GLU A 119 -0.69 3.98 -23.25
C GLU A 119 0.09 4.34 -21.97
N ILE A 120 -0.58 4.51 -20.82
CA ILE A 120 0.08 4.70 -19.51
C ILE A 120 0.93 3.46 -19.16
N ILE A 121 0.42 2.25 -19.40
CA ILE A 121 1.17 1.00 -19.17
C ILE A 121 2.39 0.91 -20.09
N LYS A 122 2.24 1.22 -21.39
CA LYS A 122 3.34 1.16 -22.37
C LYS A 122 4.39 2.25 -22.12
N HIS A 123 3.98 3.45 -21.73
CA HIS A 123 4.87 4.62 -21.59
C HIS A 123 5.39 4.82 -20.16
N GLY A 124 4.54 4.65 -19.15
CA GLY A 124 4.92 4.64 -17.74
C GLY A 124 5.62 3.34 -17.33
N GLY A 125 5.32 2.25 -18.03
CA GLY A 125 6.08 1.02 -18.05
C GLY A 125 7.21 1.06 -19.07
N ARG A 126 8.08 2.08 -19.04
CA ARG A 126 9.49 1.76 -19.29
C ARG A 126 9.87 0.78 -18.21
N PHE A 127 9.67 -0.50 -18.51
CA PHE A 127 10.20 -1.59 -17.77
C PHE A 127 11.70 -1.30 -17.63
N HIS A 128 12.12 -0.77 -16.50
CA HIS A 128 13.11 -1.56 -15.80
C HIS A 128 12.35 -2.88 -15.55
N LEU A 129 12.31 -3.91 -16.42
CA LEU A 129 13.45 -4.70 -16.85
C LEU A 129 14.59 -4.32 -15.88
N TRP A 130 14.47 -4.65 -14.58
CA TRP A 130 14.42 -6.06 -14.17
C TRP A 130 15.24 -6.82 -15.20
N ASP A 131 16.50 -6.36 -15.28
CA ASP A 131 17.53 -6.75 -16.22
C ASP A 131 17.34 -8.25 -16.45
N GLU A 132 17.26 -8.66 -17.72
CA GLU A 132 16.93 -10.03 -18.16
C GLU A 132 17.87 -11.12 -17.56
N GLN A 133 18.78 -10.71 -16.67
CA GLN A 133 19.78 -11.49 -15.97
C GLN A 133 19.44 -11.83 -14.50
N ARG A 134 18.28 -11.44 -13.93
CA ARG A 134 17.95 -11.80 -12.52
C ARG A 134 16.52 -12.28 -12.32
N VAL A 135 16.23 -13.45 -12.86
CA VAL A 135 15.13 -14.33 -12.44
C VAL A 135 15.49 -15.00 -11.10
N ASP A 136 15.66 -14.18 -10.06
CA ASP A 136 15.41 -14.59 -8.66
C ASP A 136 14.14 -13.86 -8.21
N ASN A 137 13.06 -14.11 -8.95
CA ASN A 137 11.75 -13.46 -8.80
C ASN A 137 11.14 -13.68 -7.39
N GLU A 138 11.56 -14.73 -6.67
CA GLU A 138 11.12 -14.99 -5.31
C GLU A 138 11.68 -13.99 -4.27
N ILE A 139 12.87 -13.43 -4.51
CA ILE A 139 13.54 -12.53 -3.56
C ILE A 139 13.02 -11.10 -3.69
N ARG A 140 12.58 -10.68 -4.90
CA ARG A 140 12.38 -9.26 -5.23
C ARG A 140 10.92 -8.79 -5.18
N CYS A 141 9.98 -9.63 -5.62
CA CYS A 141 8.55 -9.31 -5.55
C CYS A 141 7.86 -9.89 -4.31
N GLY A 142 8.57 -10.58 -3.42
CA GLY A 142 8.11 -11.01 -2.10
C GLY A 142 6.83 -11.87 -2.08
N TRP A 143 5.69 -11.28 -2.45
CA TRP A 143 4.32 -11.78 -2.47
C TRP A 143 4.06 -12.91 -3.48
N ALA A 144 4.82 -13.01 -4.57
CA ALA A 144 4.57 -14.01 -5.62
C ALA A 144 5.13 -15.41 -5.31
N SER A 145 5.83 -15.58 -4.19
CA SER A 145 6.27 -16.92 -3.74
C SER A 145 5.06 -17.83 -3.48
N PRO A 146 5.18 -19.16 -3.61
CA PRO A 146 4.03 -20.06 -3.53
C PRO A 146 3.16 -19.90 -2.28
N GLN A 147 3.79 -19.63 -1.13
CA GLN A 147 3.10 -19.47 0.15
C GLN A 147 2.33 -18.15 0.24
N ARG A 148 2.94 -17.05 -0.23
CA ARG A 148 2.35 -15.71 -0.20
C ARG A 148 1.31 -15.53 -1.29
N TYR A 149 1.54 -16.10 -2.48
CA TYR A 149 0.59 -16.07 -3.59
C TYR A 149 -0.76 -16.70 -3.20
N LYS A 150 -0.71 -17.88 -2.56
CA LYS A 150 -1.91 -18.55 -2.02
C LYS A 150 -2.72 -17.69 -1.05
N ARG A 151 -2.07 -16.78 -0.32
CA ARG A 151 -2.77 -15.86 0.61
C ARG A 151 -3.46 -14.75 -0.15
N ILE A 152 -2.78 -14.14 -1.12
CA ILE A 152 -3.36 -13.09 -1.95
C ILE A 152 -4.58 -13.62 -2.72
N THR A 153 -4.48 -14.81 -3.32
CA THR A 153 -5.63 -15.43 -4.00
C THR A 153 -6.78 -15.73 -3.03
N ALA A 154 -6.49 -16.24 -1.83
CA ALA A 154 -7.51 -16.49 -0.81
C ALA A 154 -8.23 -15.21 -0.36
N LEU A 155 -7.49 -14.12 -0.06
CA LEU A 155 -8.09 -12.84 0.36
C LEU A 155 -8.93 -12.20 -0.76
N THR A 156 -8.46 -12.31 -2.00
CA THR A 156 -9.20 -11.82 -3.18
C THR A 156 -10.50 -12.59 -3.35
N GLY A 157 -10.45 -13.94 -3.30
CA GLY A 157 -11.62 -14.80 -3.41
C GLY A 157 -12.63 -14.63 -2.27
N GLN A 158 -12.16 -14.37 -1.05
CA GLN A 158 -13.00 -14.10 0.12
C GLN A 158 -13.59 -12.69 0.14
N LYS A 159 -13.27 -11.83 -0.84
CA LYS A 159 -13.61 -10.42 -0.83
C LYS A 159 -13.15 -9.77 0.49
N LYS A 160 -11.91 -10.02 0.93
CA LYS A 160 -11.31 -9.36 2.11
C LYS A 160 -10.30 -8.27 1.72
N LEU A 161 -10.10 -8.04 0.44
CA LEU A 161 -9.41 -6.89 -0.11
C LEU A 161 -10.46 -5.92 -0.66
N ARG A 162 -10.40 -4.65 -0.24
CA ARG A 162 -11.28 -3.56 -0.65
C ARG A 162 -10.44 -2.43 -1.22
N ILE A 163 -10.86 -1.91 -2.37
CA ILE A 163 -10.20 -0.80 -3.06
C ILE A 163 -11.15 0.39 -3.07
N PHE A 164 -10.64 1.56 -2.71
CA PHE A 164 -11.39 2.80 -2.64
C PHE A 164 -10.69 3.87 -3.47
N GLN A 165 -11.43 4.52 -4.37
CA GLN A 165 -10.94 5.66 -5.12
C GLN A 165 -11.10 6.95 -4.28
N GLU A 166 -10.33 7.08 -3.21
CA GLU A 166 -10.44 8.16 -2.22
C GLU A 166 -9.05 8.53 -1.69
N ASP A 167 -8.90 9.77 -1.22
CA ASP A 167 -7.67 10.22 -0.56
C ASP A 167 -7.57 9.64 0.86
N ILE A 168 -6.47 8.94 1.13
CA ILE A 168 -6.17 8.39 2.46
C ILE A 168 -6.11 9.47 3.54
N CYS A 169 -5.58 10.66 3.20
CA CYS A 169 -5.43 11.79 4.11
C CYS A 169 -6.75 12.53 4.37
N SER A 170 -7.74 12.39 3.49
CA SER A 170 -9.04 13.06 3.62
C SER A 170 -10.11 12.16 4.22
N LYS A 171 -10.47 11.06 3.53
CA LYS A 171 -11.56 10.17 3.94
C LYS A 171 -11.10 8.76 4.30
N GLY A 172 -9.90 8.35 3.89
CA GLY A 172 -9.46 6.96 4.08
C GLY A 172 -9.46 6.52 5.53
N PHE A 173 -9.00 7.38 6.45
CA PHE A 173 -9.06 7.12 7.89
C PHE A 173 -10.49 6.96 8.41
N ASP A 174 -11.43 7.83 8.01
CA ASP A 174 -12.83 7.72 8.45
C ASP A 174 -13.47 6.42 7.96
N ILE A 175 -13.19 6.02 6.71
CA ILE A 175 -13.67 4.76 6.13
C ILE A 175 -13.07 3.56 6.90
N ALA A 176 -11.75 3.58 7.16
CA ALA A 176 -11.07 2.51 7.87
C ALA A 176 -11.51 2.40 9.34
N TYR A 177 -11.69 3.53 10.04
CA TYR A 177 -12.19 3.56 11.41
C TYR A 177 -13.62 3.08 11.50
N GLY A 178 -14.49 3.47 10.57
CA GLY A 178 -15.85 2.93 10.50
C GLY A 178 -15.89 1.43 10.23
N ALA A 179 -14.91 0.88 9.50
CA ALA A 179 -14.77 -0.57 9.31
C ALA A 179 -14.26 -1.27 10.57
N ALA A 180 -13.28 -0.68 11.27
CA ALA A 180 -12.77 -1.17 12.54
C ALA A 180 -13.87 -1.22 13.60
N ASP A 181 -14.62 -0.13 13.78
CA ASP A 181 -15.74 -0.04 14.73
C ASP A 181 -16.81 -1.12 14.46
N LYS A 182 -17.16 -1.35 13.19
CA LYS A 182 -18.19 -2.33 12.80
C LYS A 182 -17.73 -3.78 12.96
N SER A 183 -16.45 -4.05 12.73
CA SER A 183 -15.90 -5.41 12.74
C SER A 183 -15.29 -5.81 14.09
N GLY A 184 -15.00 -4.84 14.97
CA GLY A 184 -14.22 -5.05 16.18
C GLY A 184 -12.75 -5.38 15.91
N LEU A 185 -12.27 -5.20 14.67
CA LEU A 185 -10.89 -5.47 14.28
C LEU A 185 -10.04 -4.21 14.42
N PRO A 186 -8.89 -4.27 15.12
CA PRO A 186 -7.98 -3.13 15.19
C PRO A 186 -7.24 -2.92 13.87
N ILE A 187 -6.84 -1.69 13.58
CA ILE A 187 -5.91 -1.39 12.49
C ILE A 187 -4.49 -1.63 12.99
N ASN A 188 -3.83 -2.64 12.42
CA ASN A 188 -2.49 -3.06 12.82
C ASN A 188 -1.41 -2.53 11.87
N LEU A 189 -1.75 -2.20 10.63
CA LEU A 189 -0.77 -1.70 9.67
C LEU A 189 -1.35 -0.55 8.85
N VAL A 190 -0.62 0.55 8.78
CA VAL A 190 -0.90 1.69 7.91
C VAL A 190 0.24 1.82 6.90
N HIS A 191 -0.02 1.75 5.60
CA HIS A 191 1.00 2.01 4.56
C HIS A 191 0.74 3.37 3.90
N LEU A 192 1.64 4.31 4.14
CA LEU A 192 1.54 5.69 3.62
C LEU A 192 2.41 5.91 2.38
N SER A 193 3.24 4.94 1.99
CA SER A 193 4.21 5.11 0.91
C SER A 193 5.00 6.41 1.10
N ASN A 194 5.22 7.19 0.05
CA ASN A 194 5.86 8.49 0.09
C ASN A 194 4.86 9.67 0.15
N VAL A 195 3.59 9.42 0.53
CA VAL A 195 2.52 10.44 0.45
C VAL A 195 2.91 11.71 1.20
N LEU A 196 3.56 11.57 2.36
CA LEU A 196 3.97 12.71 3.18
C LEU A 196 4.90 13.66 2.45
N ARG A 197 5.72 13.20 1.49
CA ARG A 197 6.61 14.07 0.71
C ARG A 197 5.84 15.07 -0.16
N TYR A 198 4.65 14.68 -0.62
CA TYR A 198 3.82 15.48 -1.53
C TYR A 198 2.63 16.15 -0.85
N THR A 199 2.30 15.75 0.37
CA THR A 199 1.22 16.34 1.16
C THR A 199 1.61 17.70 1.73
N LEU A 200 0.71 18.69 1.60
CA LEU A 200 0.89 20.02 2.18
C LEU A 200 0.93 19.95 3.72
N PRO A 201 1.66 20.84 4.42
CA PRO A 201 1.77 20.82 5.89
C PRO A 201 0.42 20.71 6.63
N GLU A 202 -0.61 21.41 6.14
CA GLU A 202 -1.93 21.43 6.79
C GLU A 202 -2.69 20.12 6.65
N GLN A 203 -2.49 19.42 5.53
CA GLN A 203 -3.03 18.07 5.32
C GLN A 203 -2.27 17.04 6.16
N ARG A 204 -0.96 17.21 6.37
CA ARG A 204 -0.17 16.35 7.28
C ARG A 204 -0.67 16.45 8.71
N LYS A 205 -0.98 17.66 9.20
CA LYS A 205 -1.62 17.85 10.52
C LYS A 205 -2.95 17.10 10.62
N GLY A 206 -3.76 17.10 9.57
CA GLY A 206 -5.00 16.31 9.51
C GLY A 206 -4.73 14.81 9.65
N LEU A 207 -3.73 14.29 8.94
CA LEU A 207 -3.31 12.89 9.07
C LEU A 207 -2.84 12.57 10.50
N TYR A 208 -2.01 13.42 11.10
CA TYR A 208 -1.53 13.19 12.47
C TYR A 208 -2.65 13.22 13.50
N ARG A 209 -3.63 14.13 13.36
CA ARG A 209 -4.84 14.15 14.21
C ARG A 209 -5.71 12.90 14.04
N ASN A 210 -5.78 12.36 12.82
CA ASN A 210 -6.44 11.07 12.61
C ASN A 210 -5.73 9.96 13.37
N LEU A 211 -4.39 9.90 13.31
CA LEU A 211 -3.61 8.94 14.09
C LEU A 211 -3.84 9.09 15.60
N GLU A 212 -3.84 10.31 16.12
CA GLU A 212 -4.14 10.61 17.53
C GLU A 212 -5.52 10.07 17.93
N LYS A 213 -6.57 10.42 17.18
CA LYS A 213 -7.94 9.92 17.36
C LYS A 213 -8.01 8.39 17.30
N GLY A 214 -7.23 7.77 16.42
CA GLY A 214 -7.15 6.31 16.31
C GLY A 214 -6.56 5.64 17.55
N ILE A 215 -5.57 6.27 18.18
CA ILE A 215 -4.95 5.81 19.44
C ILE A 215 -5.93 5.99 20.60
N GLU A 216 -6.50 7.19 20.75
CA GLU A 216 -7.44 7.51 21.84
C GLU A 216 -8.67 6.60 21.86
N ARG A 217 -9.14 6.21 20.67
CA ARG A 217 -10.29 5.32 20.50
C ARG A 217 -9.95 3.83 20.55
N GLU A 218 -8.68 3.48 20.77
CA GLU A 218 -8.17 2.09 20.71
C GLU A 218 -8.45 1.37 19.37
N ILE A 219 -8.63 2.13 18.29
CA ILE A 219 -8.86 1.60 16.93
C ILE A 219 -7.53 1.20 16.30
N LEU A 220 -6.48 2.00 16.49
CA LEU A 220 -5.13 1.59 16.13
C LEU A 220 -4.68 0.56 17.17
N GLY A 221 -4.35 -0.65 16.70
CA GLY A 221 -3.88 -1.71 17.58
C GLY A 221 -2.64 -1.27 18.36
N ARG A 222 -2.45 -1.79 19.57
CA ARG A 222 -1.28 -1.45 20.42
C ARG A 222 0.07 -1.67 19.74
N ASN A 223 0.12 -2.61 18.80
CA ASN A 223 1.30 -2.93 18.01
C ASN A 223 1.25 -2.34 16.59
N CYS A 224 0.37 -1.36 16.35
CA CYS A 224 0.23 -0.73 15.05
C CYS A 224 1.58 -0.23 14.55
N ARG A 225 1.82 -0.42 13.25
CA ARG A 225 2.99 0.11 12.55
C ARG A 225 2.55 0.93 11.35
N ILE A 226 3.34 1.95 11.04
CA ILE A 226 3.16 2.80 9.89
C ILE A 226 4.37 2.63 8.99
N ILE A 227 4.12 2.24 7.75
CA ILE A 227 5.12 2.11 6.70
C ILE A 227 5.15 3.42 5.91
N GLU A 228 6.34 4.00 5.80
CA GLU A 228 6.63 5.17 4.96
C GLU A 228 7.81 4.86 4.03
N TYR A 229 7.78 5.35 2.80
CA TYR A 229 8.93 5.32 1.89
C TYR A 229 9.47 6.74 1.72
N ASP A 230 10.70 6.97 2.17
CA ASP A 230 11.31 8.30 2.16
C ASP A 230 11.96 8.65 0.80
N GLY A 231 11.76 7.83 -0.23
CA GLY A 231 12.43 7.96 -1.54
C GLY A 231 13.76 7.23 -1.67
N PHE A 232 14.28 6.68 -0.58
CA PHE A 232 15.52 5.89 -0.54
C PHE A 232 15.33 4.57 0.19
N LYS A 233 14.57 4.57 1.28
CA LYS A 233 14.31 3.41 2.14
C LYS A 233 12.86 3.35 2.64
N THR A 234 12.39 2.14 2.86
CA THR A 234 11.16 1.83 3.58
C THR A 234 11.43 1.87 5.08
N GLU A 235 10.71 2.74 5.78
CA GLU A 235 10.73 2.85 7.23
C GLU A 235 9.50 2.19 7.85
N LEU A 236 9.67 1.66 9.05
CA LEU A 236 8.60 1.09 9.86
C LEU A 236 8.56 1.81 11.20
N ASN A 237 7.60 2.72 11.33
CA ASN A 237 7.48 3.61 12.47
C ASN A 237 6.28 3.23 13.34
N ARG A 238 6.25 3.71 14.59
CA ARG A 238 5.04 3.68 15.40
C ARG A 238 4.22 4.96 15.21
N PRO A 239 2.89 4.95 15.42
CA PRO A 239 2.06 6.15 15.30
C PRO A 239 2.58 7.35 16.12
N GLU A 240 3.15 7.11 17.29
CA GLU A 240 3.64 8.14 18.21
C GLU A 240 4.80 8.98 17.62
N VAL A 241 5.58 8.41 16.71
CA VAL A 241 6.64 9.15 16.00
C VAL A 241 6.03 10.33 15.23
N TYR A 242 4.88 10.12 14.60
CA TYR A 242 4.20 11.14 13.83
C TYR A 242 3.49 12.17 14.72
N LEU A 243 3.01 11.75 15.89
CA LEU A 243 2.43 12.67 16.86
C LEU A 243 3.47 13.66 17.41
N SER A 244 4.72 13.21 17.60
CA SER A 244 5.81 14.11 18.00
C SER A 244 6.05 15.25 16.99
N MET A 245 5.65 15.07 15.73
CA MET A 245 5.77 16.06 14.66
C MET A 245 4.63 17.08 14.62
N LEU A 246 3.54 16.89 15.38
CA LEU A 246 2.47 17.89 15.51
C LEU A 246 2.91 19.17 16.25
N GLY A 247 4.06 19.16 16.92
CA GLY A 247 4.56 20.29 17.70
C GLY A 247 3.96 20.39 19.11
N ASP A 248 2.89 19.63 19.40
CA ASP A 248 2.18 19.65 20.69
C ASP A 248 2.37 18.36 21.54
N ALA A 249 3.01 17.30 21.02
CA ALA A 249 3.02 15.97 21.67
C ALA A 249 4.22 15.69 22.59
N ILE A 250 4.59 16.63 23.47
CA ILE A 250 5.61 16.37 24.51
C ILE A 250 5.02 15.63 25.74
N GLU A 251 3.69 15.58 25.92
CA GLU A 251 3.09 14.91 27.09
C GLU A 251 2.61 13.46 26.84
N PHE A 252 2.15 13.10 25.63
CA PHE A 252 1.57 11.77 25.38
C PHE A 252 2.60 10.62 25.32
N GLY A 253 3.82 10.90 24.87
CA GLY A 253 4.88 9.89 24.70
C GLY A 253 5.44 9.31 26.01
N ARG A 254 5.11 9.89 27.18
CA ARG A 254 5.65 9.43 28.47
C ARG A 254 4.87 8.28 29.11
N ASN A 255 3.61 8.06 28.72
CA ASN A 255 2.75 7.06 29.35
C ASN A 255 2.64 5.72 28.59
N PHE A 256 3.23 5.61 27.40
CA PHE A 256 3.14 4.42 26.53
C PHE A 256 4.48 3.73 26.26
N VAL A 257 5.58 4.24 26.82
CA VAL A 257 6.87 3.53 26.79
C VAL A 257 6.80 2.39 27.80
N ASP A 258 6.88 1.15 27.31
CA ASP A 258 7.05 -0.03 28.15
C ASP A 258 8.25 0.20 29.11
N PRO A 259 8.03 0.23 30.43
CA PRO A 259 9.09 0.45 31.41
C PRO A 259 10.24 -0.57 31.29
N THR A 260 9.98 -1.74 30.71
CA THR A 260 10.98 -2.79 30.54
C THR A 260 11.99 -2.50 29.43
N LEU A 261 11.71 -1.54 28.54
CA LEU A 261 12.64 -1.09 27.49
C LEU A 261 13.61 0.00 27.96
N GLN A 262 13.45 0.53 29.18
CA GLN A 262 14.41 1.43 29.80
C GLN A 262 15.48 0.65 30.57
N LYS A 263 16.32 -0.13 29.88
CA LYS A 263 17.59 -0.54 30.49
C LYS A 263 18.59 0.61 30.38
N PRO A 264 19.15 1.10 31.49
CA PRO A 264 20.23 2.08 31.41
C PRO A 264 21.41 1.45 30.67
N PRO A 265 22.19 2.24 29.91
CA PRO A 265 23.41 1.74 29.29
C PRO A 265 24.32 1.23 30.40
N HIS A 266 24.77 -0.02 30.27
CA HIS A 266 25.79 -0.59 31.12
C HIS A 266 27.02 0.33 31.10
N THR A 267 27.26 1.01 32.20
CA THR A 267 28.57 1.62 32.46
C THR A 267 29.54 0.47 32.69
N CYS A 268 30.43 0.22 31.73
CA CYS A 268 31.61 -0.61 31.98
C CYS A 268 32.44 0.07 33.08
N GLN A 269 32.67 -0.66 34.16
CA GLN A 269 33.73 -0.36 35.14
C GLN A 269 35.05 -0.91 34.63
#